data_AF-A0A3P8URY9-F1
#
_entry.id   AF-A0A3P8URY9-F1
#
_cell.length_a   1.000
_cell.length_b   1.000
_cell.length_c   1.000
_cell.angle_alpha   90.00
_cell.angle_beta   90.00
_cell.angle_gamma   90.00
#
_symmetry.space_group_name_H-M   'P 1'
#
loop_
_entity.id
_entity.type
_entity.pdbx_description
1 polymer ?
#
loop_
_entity_poly.entity_id
_entity_poly.type
_entity_poly.pdbx_seq_one_letter_code
_entity_poly.pdbx_strand_id
1 'polypeptide(L)'
;MVSYDTKPDNLLHLMVKDWQLELPTLLISVHGGLQNFDLQPKLKQVFGKGLIKAAVTTGAWIFTGGVNTGVIRHVGDALKDHSSKSRGKVCAIGIAPWGILENKEDLIGKDVTRPYQGMGNPLSKLAVLNNSHSHFILTDNGTCGKYGSEVKLRRLLEKHISLQKINTRKNDFTSFVNCDGFCSAGLGQGVPLVCLIVEGGPNVISIALESLRDDPPVPVVVCDGSGRASDIISFAHKFCEDDGEEKAKKEERGRSGNRRRRP
;
A
#
# COMPACT_ATOMS: atom_id res chain seq x y z
N MET A 1 20.34 -5.19 6.52
CA MET A 1 19.90 -6.09 5.43
C MET A 1 19.38 -7.38 6.05
N VAL A 2 18.36 -8.00 5.46
CA VAL A 2 17.78 -9.27 5.93
C VAL A 2 17.72 -10.27 4.78
N SER A 3 17.85 -11.56 5.08
CA SER A 3 17.65 -12.61 4.07
C SER A 3 16.18 -12.67 3.63
N TYR A 4 15.92 -12.99 2.37
CA TYR A 4 14.58 -13.10 1.80
C TYR A 4 13.68 -14.16 2.47
N ASP A 5 14.27 -15.11 3.21
CA ASP A 5 13.59 -16.16 3.97
C ASP A 5 13.56 -15.88 5.49
N THR A 6 13.95 -14.68 5.92
CA THR A 6 13.86 -14.25 7.32
C THR A 6 12.43 -14.39 7.82
N LYS A 7 12.26 -15.02 8.99
CA LYS A 7 10.95 -15.19 9.60
C LYS A 7 10.30 -13.84 9.93
N PRO A 8 8.98 -13.71 9.74
CA PRO A 8 8.29 -12.45 9.98
C PRO A 8 8.24 -12.04 11.46
N ASP A 9 8.37 -13.00 12.40
CA ASP A 9 8.46 -12.74 13.83
C ASP A 9 9.66 -11.85 14.20
N ASN A 10 10.83 -12.14 13.61
CA ASN A 10 12.08 -11.42 13.81
C ASN A 10 11.99 -10.02 13.22
N LEU A 11 11.32 -9.86 12.06
CA LEU A 11 11.10 -8.56 11.44
C LEU A 11 10.16 -7.70 12.29
N LEU A 12 9.07 -8.28 12.79
CA LEU A 12 8.16 -7.56 13.67
C LEU A 12 8.84 -7.20 15.01
N HIS A 13 9.66 -8.10 15.55
CA HIS A 13 10.48 -7.81 16.74
C HIS A 13 11.41 -6.63 16.48
N LEU A 14 12.14 -6.63 15.36
CA LEU A 14 12.99 -5.50 14.95
C LEU A 14 12.21 -4.18 14.93
N MET A 15 11.03 -4.18 14.31
CA MET A 15 10.20 -2.99 14.17
C MET A 15 9.69 -2.47 15.51
N VAL A 16 9.20 -3.34 16.39
CA VAL A 16 8.56 -2.93 17.65
C VAL A 16 9.57 -2.71 18.77
N LYS A 17 10.63 -3.51 18.85
CA LYS A 17 11.61 -3.48 19.95
C LYS A 17 12.79 -2.58 19.62
N ASP A 18 13.43 -2.80 18.48
CA ASP A 18 14.68 -2.11 18.15
C ASP A 18 14.42 -0.75 17.52
N TRP A 19 13.44 -0.65 16.61
CA TRP A 19 13.00 0.63 16.03
C TRP A 19 11.99 1.38 16.91
N GLN A 20 11.52 0.75 18.00
CA GLN A 20 10.58 1.33 18.96
C GLN A 20 9.28 1.84 18.32
N LEU A 21 8.81 1.16 17.27
CA LEU A 21 7.53 1.49 16.64
C LEU A 21 6.37 0.93 17.46
N GLU A 22 5.34 1.76 17.66
CA GLU A 22 4.06 1.27 18.18
C GLU A 22 3.37 0.40 17.13
N LEU A 23 2.80 -0.74 17.56
CA LEU A 23 2.07 -1.65 16.69
C LEU A 23 0.93 -0.87 15.98
N PRO A 24 0.78 -1.00 14.65
CA PRO A 24 -0.19 -0.21 13.92
C PRO A 24 -1.61 -0.66 14.25
N THR A 25 -2.54 0.28 14.22
CA THR A 25 -3.99 0.01 14.28
C THR A 25 -4.58 -0.35 12.91
N LEU A 26 -3.82 -0.11 11.84
CA LEU A 26 -4.15 -0.40 10.44
C LEU A 26 -2.85 -0.55 9.64
N LEU A 27 -2.79 -1.53 8.74
CA LEU A 27 -1.70 -1.69 7.79
C LEU A 27 -2.21 -1.36 6.38
N ILE A 28 -1.64 -0.34 5.75
CA ILE A 28 -1.95 0.05 4.37
C ILE A 28 -0.82 -0.43 3.48
N SER A 29 -1.08 -1.44 2.65
CA SER A 29 -0.11 -1.98 1.71
C SER A 29 -0.32 -1.40 0.32
N VAL A 30 0.62 -0.57 -0.14
CA VAL A 30 0.50 0.12 -1.44
C VAL A 30 1.19 -0.67 -2.55
N HIS A 31 0.45 -0.93 -3.62
CA HIS A 31 0.89 -1.61 -4.83
C HIS A 31 0.54 -0.78 -6.06
N GLY A 32 1.26 -1.00 -7.17
CA GLY A 32 1.03 -0.23 -8.38
C GLY A 32 2.14 -0.34 -9.41
N GLY A 33 2.20 0.63 -10.32
CA GLY A 33 3.21 0.68 -11.36
C GLY A 33 4.63 0.73 -10.80
N LEU A 34 5.52 -0.10 -11.36
CA LEU A 34 6.97 -0.06 -11.08
C LEU A 34 7.68 0.99 -11.93
N GLN A 35 7.23 1.19 -13.17
CA GLN A 35 7.77 2.20 -14.07
C GLN A 35 7.15 3.57 -13.80
N ASN A 36 7.86 4.64 -14.14
CA ASN A 36 7.34 5.98 -13.92
C ASN A 36 6.12 6.28 -14.81
N PHE A 37 5.13 6.95 -14.21
CA PHE A 37 3.87 7.36 -14.84
C PHE A 37 3.34 8.61 -14.15
N ASP A 38 2.55 9.42 -14.85
CA ASP A 38 1.94 10.62 -14.30
C ASP A 38 0.48 10.38 -13.94
N LEU A 39 0.09 10.86 -12.76
CA LEU A 39 -1.30 10.93 -12.36
C LEU A 39 -1.87 12.28 -12.77
N GLN A 40 -3.14 12.30 -13.17
CA GLN A 40 -3.84 13.56 -13.37
C GLN A 40 -3.76 14.41 -12.08
N PRO A 41 -3.54 15.74 -12.16
CA PRO A 41 -3.28 16.57 -10.97
C PRO A 41 -4.33 16.44 -9.87
N LYS A 42 -5.62 16.40 -10.24
CA LYS A 42 -6.73 16.19 -9.31
C LYS A 42 -6.65 14.84 -8.60
N LEU A 43 -6.34 13.78 -9.35
CA LEU A 43 -6.21 12.43 -8.80
C LEU A 43 -4.98 12.32 -7.89
N LYS A 44 -3.84 12.87 -8.30
CA LYS A 44 -2.62 12.95 -7.46
C LYS A 44 -2.92 13.62 -6.11
N GLN A 45 -3.65 14.74 -6.13
CA GLN A 45 -4.05 15.45 -4.93
C GLN A 45 -4.97 14.62 -4.03
N VAL A 46 -6.00 13.99 -4.58
CA VAL A 46 -6.95 13.18 -3.81
C VAL A 46 -6.26 11.94 -3.22
N PHE A 47 -5.46 11.23 -4.03
CA PHE A 47 -4.66 10.09 -3.60
C PHE A 47 -3.72 10.47 -2.45
N GLY A 48 -2.87 11.48 -2.65
CA GLY A 48 -1.89 11.89 -1.64
C GLY A 48 -2.52 12.36 -0.34
N LYS A 49 -3.52 13.26 -0.41
CA LYS A 49 -4.22 13.74 0.79
C LYS A 49 -5.00 12.62 1.49
N GLY A 50 -5.65 11.75 0.73
CA GLY A 50 -6.42 10.62 1.27
C GLY A 50 -5.54 9.62 2.01
N LEU A 51 -4.43 9.19 1.39
CA LEU A 51 -3.48 8.26 1.99
C LEU A 51 -2.90 8.80 3.30
N ILE A 52 -2.41 10.05 3.27
CA ILE A 52 -1.84 10.69 4.46
C ILE A 52 -2.89 10.88 5.54
N LYS A 53 -4.09 11.34 5.20
CA LYS A 53 -5.16 11.53 6.18
C LYS A 53 -5.55 10.21 6.83
N ALA A 54 -5.68 9.13 6.06
CA ALA A 54 -5.99 7.80 6.58
C ALA A 54 -4.91 7.33 7.56
N ALA A 55 -3.63 7.45 7.18
CA ALA A 55 -2.52 7.01 8.03
C ALA A 55 -2.43 7.81 9.33
N VAL A 56 -2.54 9.13 9.27
CA VAL A 56 -2.47 10.00 10.46
C VAL A 56 -3.67 9.79 11.39
N THR A 57 -4.89 9.67 10.84
CA THR A 57 -6.11 9.57 11.64
C THR A 57 -6.18 8.26 12.42
N THR A 58 -5.65 7.18 11.83
CA THR A 58 -5.73 5.85 12.43
C THR A 58 -4.48 5.50 13.23
N GLY A 59 -3.31 6.03 12.87
CA GLY A 59 -2.02 5.50 13.33
C GLY A 59 -1.53 4.32 12.47
N ALA A 60 -1.83 4.35 11.17
CA ALA A 60 -1.48 3.27 10.26
C ALA A 60 0.02 3.24 9.92
N TRP A 61 0.52 2.05 9.67
CA TRP A 61 1.77 1.87 8.91
C TRP A 61 1.45 1.81 7.41
N ILE A 62 2.33 2.38 6.59
CA ILE A 62 2.26 2.30 5.12
C ILE A 62 3.41 1.41 4.63
N PHE A 63 3.09 0.30 4.00
CA PHE A 63 4.07 -0.56 3.32
C PHE A 63 4.14 -0.22 1.83
N THR A 64 5.36 -0.09 1.31
CA THR A 64 5.60 0.11 -0.13
C THR A 64 6.84 -0.65 -0.59
N GLY A 65 7.16 -0.61 -1.89
CA GLY A 65 8.41 -1.16 -2.44
C GLY A 65 9.67 -0.35 -2.12
N GLY A 66 9.57 0.79 -1.43
CA GLY A 66 10.70 1.60 -0.94
C GLY A 66 11.56 2.33 -1.99
N VAL A 67 11.60 1.87 -3.23
CA VAL A 67 12.40 2.48 -4.30
C VAL A 67 11.69 3.65 -4.95
N ASN A 68 12.43 4.68 -5.36
CA ASN A 68 11.91 5.95 -5.87
C ASN A 68 11.46 5.89 -7.34
N THR A 69 10.58 4.94 -7.66
CA THR A 69 10.03 4.75 -9.01
C THR A 69 8.53 4.51 -8.95
N GLY A 70 7.85 4.71 -10.08
CA GLY A 70 6.45 4.34 -10.25
C GLY A 70 5.53 4.93 -9.18
N VAL A 71 4.66 4.10 -8.59
CA VAL A 71 3.69 4.56 -7.58
C VAL A 71 4.37 5.07 -6.31
N ILE A 72 5.54 4.55 -5.95
CA ILE A 72 6.25 4.95 -4.73
C ILE A 72 6.67 6.43 -4.80
N ARG A 73 6.99 6.96 -5.98
CA ARG A 73 7.25 8.41 -6.17
C ARG A 73 6.05 9.26 -5.75
N HIS A 74 4.84 8.86 -6.13
CA HIS A 74 3.62 9.60 -5.75
C HIS A 74 3.33 9.50 -4.24
N VAL A 75 3.65 8.35 -3.62
CA VAL A 75 3.59 8.18 -2.16
C VAL A 75 4.61 9.08 -1.47
N GLY A 76 5.86 9.11 -1.96
CA GLY A 76 6.94 9.95 -1.43
C GLY A 76 6.60 11.44 -1.52
N ASP A 77 6.07 11.91 -2.64
CA ASP A 77 5.58 13.28 -2.80
C ASP A 77 4.53 13.63 -1.73
N ALA A 78 3.57 12.73 -1.48
CA ALA A 78 2.54 12.93 -0.46
C ALA A 78 3.12 12.98 0.98
N LEU A 79 4.08 12.11 1.29
CA LEU A 79 4.79 12.09 2.58
C LEU A 79 5.58 13.38 2.80
N LYS A 80 6.31 13.84 1.78
CA LYS A 80 7.09 15.08 1.80
C LYS A 80 6.20 16.31 1.97
N ASP A 81 5.09 16.36 1.22
CA ASP A 81 4.10 17.44 1.33
C ASP A 81 3.45 17.50 2.71
N HIS A 82 3.27 16.37 3.39
CA HIS A 82 2.78 16.33 4.76
C HIS A 82 3.85 16.81 5.76
N SER A 83 5.07 16.28 5.66
CA SER A 83 6.16 16.60 6.58
C SER A 83 6.56 18.07 6.56
N SER A 84 6.38 18.77 5.43
CA SER A 84 6.63 20.21 5.32
C SER A 84 5.55 21.07 5.99
N LYS A 85 4.35 20.52 6.21
CA LYS A 85 3.17 21.25 6.73
C LYS A 85 2.77 20.86 8.16
N SER A 86 3.21 19.69 8.63
CA SER A 86 2.82 19.11 9.91
C SER A 86 4.02 18.48 10.61
N ARG A 87 3.97 18.46 11.95
CA ARG A 87 4.95 17.74 12.80
C ARG A 87 4.63 16.25 12.96
N GLY A 88 3.45 15.81 12.56
CA GLY A 88 3.05 14.40 12.62
C GLY A 88 3.90 13.55 11.67
N LYS A 89 4.60 12.53 12.19
CA LYS A 89 5.37 11.60 11.37
C LYS A 89 4.49 10.43 10.96
N VAL A 90 4.31 10.25 9.65
CA VAL A 90 3.69 9.06 9.08
C VAL A 90 4.71 7.93 9.06
N CYS A 91 4.35 6.74 9.54
CA CYS A 91 5.24 5.58 9.51
C CYS A 91 5.14 4.89 8.14
N ALA A 92 6.07 5.22 7.23
CA ALA A 92 6.16 4.63 5.90
C ALA A 92 7.40 3.76 5.79
N ILE A 93 7.19 2.47 5.53
CA ILE A 93 8.22 1.43 5.55
C ILE A 93 8.39 0.88 4.14
N GLY A 94 9.57 1.08 3.56
CA GLY A 94 9.93 0.57 2.25
C GLY A 94 10.55 -0.81 2.35
N ILE A 95 9.93 -1.81 1.73
CA ILE A 95 10.49 -3.16 1.63
C ILE A 95 11.05 -3.32 0.22
N ALA A 96 12.37 -3.27 0.09
CA ALA A 96 13.06 -3.16 -1.20
C ALA A 96 14.10 -4.27 -1.39
N PRO A 97 14.24 -4.83 -2.60
CA PRO A 97 15.31 -5.79 -2.88
C PRO A 97 16.68 -5.11 -2.84
N TRP A 98 17.62 -5.68 -2.09
CA TRP A 98 19.01 -5.20 -2.01
C TRP A 98 19.71 -5.19 -3.38
N GLY A 99 19.43 -6.21 -4.20
CA GLY A 99 20.06 -6.44 -5.49
C GLY A 99 19.85 -5.32 -6.52
N ILE A 100 18.81 -4.49 -6.36
CA ILE A 100 18.46 -3.43 -7.32
C ILE A 100 18.90 -2.04 -6.86
N LEU A 101 19.52 -1.90 -5.69
CA LEU A 101 19.86 -0.59 -5.16
C LEU A 101 21.13 -0.04 -5.79
N GLU A 102 21.05 1.18 -6.29
CA GLU A 102 22.20 2.00 -6.67
C GLU A 102 22.93 2.48 -5.40
N ASN A 103 24.25 2.59 -5.46
CA ASN A 103 25.11 3.02 -4.33
C ASN A 103 24.90 2.22 -3.04
N LYS A 104 24.55 0.93 -3.16
CA LYS A 104 24.27 0.07 -1.99
C LYS A 104 25.51 -0.13 -1.12
N GLU A 105 26.70 0.03 -1.68
CA GLU A 105 27.99 -0.06 -1.01
C GLU A 105 28.11 0.97 0.14
N ASP A 106 27.45 2.13 0.01
CA ASP A 106 27.41 3.17 1.06
C ASP A 106 26.71 2.67 2.33
N LEU A 107 25.79 1.71 2.19
CA LEU A 107 25.01 1.14 3.28
C LEU A 107 25.72 -0.06 3.95
N ILE A 108 26.88 -0.47 3.46
CA ILE A 108 27.63 -1.59 4.03
C ILE A 108 28.44 -1.10 5.24
N GLY A 109 28.16 -1.71 6.39
CA GLY A 109 28.90 -1.48 7.61
C GLY A 109 28.30 -2.28 8.76
N LYS A 110 29.14 -2.60 9.75
CA LYS A 110 28.71 -3.27 10.98
C LYS A 110 28.59 -2.23 12.08
N ASP A 111 27.42 -2.14 12.71
CA ASP A 111 27.15 -1.26 13.84
C ASP A 111 27.52 0.23 13.60
N VAL A 112 27.36 0.69 12.35
CA VAL A 112 27.66 2.07 11.94
C VAL A 112 26.47 2.70 11.21
N THR A 113 26.33 4.02 11.39
CA THR A 113 25.42 4.83 10.58
C THR A 113 26.19 5.38 9.38
N ARG A 114 25.64 5.20 8.18
CA ARG A 114 26.22 5.71 6.94
C ARG A 114 25.21 6.60 6.21
N PRO A 115 25.63 7.75 5.67
CA PRO A 115 24.79 8.50 4.75
C PRO A 115 24.62 7.68 3.46
N TYR A 116 23.39 7.57 2.98
CA TYR A 116 23.09 6.99 1.68
C TYR A 116 22.87 8.11 0.66
N GLN A 117 23.65 8.11 -0.41
CA GLN A 117 23.50 9.10 -1.48
C GLN A 117 22.61 8.54 -2.59
N GLY A 118 21.33 8.91 -2.56
CA GLY A 118 20.33 8.50 -3.56
C GLY A 118 20.47 9.22 -4.91
N MET A 119 21.65 9.19 -5.53
CA MET A 119 21.88 9.72 -6.87
C MET A 119 21.74 8.60 -7.90
N GLY A 120 20.62 8.59 -8.63
CA GLY A 120 20.41 7.63 -9.70
C GLY A 120 21.30 7.96 -10.90
N ASN A 121 21.89 6.94 -11.53
CA ASN A 121 22.54 7.06 -12.82
C ASN A 121 21.48 6.89 -13.93
N PRO A 122 21.27 7.87 -14.84
CA PRO A 122 20.29 7.77 -15.92
C PRO A 122 20.48 6.59 -16.87
N LEU A 123 21.68 6.01 -16.93
CA LEU A 123 22.01 4.85 -17.75
C LEU A 123 21.86 3.52 -16.99
N SER A 124 21.69 3.58 -15.67
CA SER A 124 21.54 2.40 -14.82
C SER A 124 20.10 1.88 -14.85
N LYS A 125 19.98 0.55 -14.72
CA LYS A 125 18.69 -0.12 -14.54
C LYS A 125 18.35 -0.34 -13.06
N LEU A 126 19.23 0.09 -12.16
CA LEU A 126 19.05 0.05 -10.72
C LEU A 126 18.16 1.22 -10.27
N ALA A 127 17.76 1.18 -9.00
CA ALA A 127 16.89 2.17 -8.39
C ALA A 127 17.50 2.74 -7.11
N VAL A 128 17.10 3.95 -6.76
CA VAL A 128 17.46 4.59 -5.49
C VAL A 128 16.32 4.46 -4.49
N LEU A 129 16.64 4.45 -3.20
CA LEU A 129 15.62 4.51 -2.14
C LEU A 129 14.87 5.86 -2.16
N ASN A 130 13.58 5.84 -1.81
CA ASN A 130 12.79 7.06 -1.67
C ASN A 130 13.03 7.72 -0.31
N ASN A 131 13.69 8.88 -0.29
CA ASN A 131 14.09 9.57 0.95
C ASN A 131 12.93 10.07 1.84
N SER A 132 11.67 9.95 1.41
CA SER A 132 10.50 10.36 2.20
C SER A 132 9.95 9.24 3.09
N HIS A 133 10.44 8.01 2.92
CA HIS A 133 10.16 6.89 3.81
C HIS A 133 10.90 7.03 5.14
N SER A 134 10.28 6.56 6.22
CA SER A 134 10.89 6.63 7.56
C SER A 134 11.81 5.44 7.85
N HIS A 135 11.51 4.26 7.29
CA HIS A 135 12.30 3.04 7.51
C HIS A 135 12.40 2.20 6.24
N PHE A 136 13.41 1.33 6.21
CA PHE A 136 13.63 0.39 5.11
C PHE A 136 13.95 -1.01 5.62
N ILE A 137 13.34 -2.01 4.98
CA ILE A 137 13.73 -3.42 5.07
C ILE A 137 14.35 -3.77 3.72
N LEU A 138 15.65 -4.05 3.72
CA LEU A 138 16.40 -4.40 2.50
C LEU A 138 16.54 -5.92 2.41
N THR A 139 15.87 -6.53 1.44
CA THR A 139 15.76 -7.98 1.29
C THR A 139 16.81 -8.52 0.33
N ASP A 140 17.64 -9.44 0.79
CA ASP A 140 18.71 -10.03 0.02
C ASP A 140 18.48 -11.51 -0.28
N ASN A 141 18.71 -11.89 -1.53
CA ASN A 141 18.69 -13.27 -2.03
C ASN A 141 19.96 -13.60 -2.84
N GLY A 142 20.99 -12.76 -2.75
CA GLY A 142 22.26 -12.91 -3.47
C GLY A 142 22.21 -12.52 -4.96
N THR A 143 21.06 -12.09 -5.48
CA THR A 143 20.94 -11.67 -6.89
C THR A 143 21.27 -10.19 -7.10
N CYS A 144 21.76 -9.86 -8.29
CA CYS A 144 22.01 -8.48 -8.71
C CYS A 144 21.03 -8.06 -9.81
N GLY A 145 20.47 -6.85 -9.70
CA GLY A 145 19.56 -6.26 -10.69
C GLY A 145 18.20 -6.94 -10.82
N LYS A 146 17.80 -7.80 -9.88
CA LYS A 146 16.54 -8.54 -9.92
C LYS A 146 15.59 -8.12 -8.79
N TYR A 147 14.34 -7.88 -9.15
CA TYR A 147 13.22 -7.76 -8.23
C TYR A 147 12.75 -9.14 -7.78
N GLY A 148 11.99 -9.20 -6.68
CA GLY A 148 11.26 -10.40 -6.26
C GLY A 148 11.68 -10.96 -4.91
N SER A 149 12.85 -10.59 -4.37
CA SER A 149 13.28 -11.05 -3.03
C SER A 149 12.37 -10.54 -1.92
N GLU A 150 11.70 -9.42 -2.15
CA GLU A 150 10.78 -8.76 -1.24
C GLU A 150 9.37 -9.37 -1.25
N VAL A 151 8.95 -10.03 -2.34
CA VAL A 151 7.54 -10.37 -2.58
C VAL A 151 6.99 -11.32 -1.52
N LYS A 152 7.66 -12.48 -1.33
CA LYS A 152 7.24 -13.47 -0.34
C LYS A 152 7.39 -12.93 1.09
N LEU A 153 8.51 -12.26 1.37
CA LEU A 153 8.81 -11.72 2.70
C LEU A 153 7.79 -10.66 3.11
N ARG A 154 7.43 -9.74 2.21
CA ARG A 154 6.39 -8.72 2.43
C ARG A 154 5.04 -9.36 2.74
N ARG A 155 4.59 -10.33 1.94
CA ARG A 155 3.30 -11.02 2.18
C ARG A 155 3.26 -11.75 3.52
N LEU A 156 4.35 -12.45 3.88
CA LEU A 156 4.44 -13.13 5.17
C LEU A 156 4.47 -12.15 6.34
N LEU A 157 5.16 -11.01 6.20
CA LEU A 157 5.20 -9.96 7.21
C LEU A 157 3.84 -9.28 7.38
N GLU A 158 3.18 -8.91 6.29
CA GLU A 158 1.83 -8.33 6.29
C GLU A 158 0.83 -9.25 7.00
N LYS A 159 0.82 -10.54 6.62
CA LYS A 159 -0.01 -11.55 7.27
C LYS A 159 0.32 -11.68 8.75
N HIS A 160 1.60 -11.73 9.12
CA HIS A 160 2.02 -11.84 10.51
C HIS A 160 1.60 -10.63 11.35
N ILE A 161 1.70 -9.41 10.80
CA ILE A 161 1.22 -8.18 11.45
C ILE A 161 -0.30 -8.23 11.61
N SER A 162 -1.04 -8.69 10.59
CA SER A 162 -2.50 -8.75 10.65
C SER A 162 -3.04 -9.67 11.75
N LEU A 163 -2.26 -10.66 12.16
CA LEU A 163 -2.61 -11.58 13.24
C LEU A 163 -2.27 -11.03 14.64
N GLN A 164 -1.57 -9.90 14.73
CA GLN A 164 -1.21 -9.30 16.03
C GLN A 164 -2.45 -8.68 16.66
N LYS A 165 -2.70 -9.03 17.92
CA LYS A 165 -3.83 -8.49 18.68
C LYS A 165 -3.58 -7.02 19.00
N ILE A 166 -4.53 -6.17 18.61
CA ILE A 166 -4.53 -4.77 19.06
C ILE A 166 -4.98 -4.78 20.53
N ASN A 167 -4.07 -4.42 21.45
CA ASN A 167 -4.43 -4.24 22.85
C ASN A 167 -5.11 -2.87 23.04
N THR A 168 -6.42 -2.79 22.83
CA THR A 168 -7.26 -1.61 23.13
C THR A 168 -7.45 -1.38 24.64
N ARG A 169 -6.42 -1.60 25.47
CA ARG A 169 -6.46 -1.30 26.92
C ARG A 169 -5.91 0.09 27.23
N LYS A 170 -6.53 1.14 26.65
CA LYS A 170 -6.28 2.53 27.08
C LYS A 170 -7.52 3.42 27.19
N ASN A 171 -8.74 2.88 27.04
CA ASN A 171 -9.96 3.59 27.45
C ASN A 171 -10.85 2.64 28.28
N ASP A 172 -10.59 2.58 29.57
CA ASP A 172 -11.54 2.11 30.58
C ASP A 172 -12.78 3.02 30.54
N PHE A 173 -13.78 2.63 29.74
CA PHE A 173 -15.17 3.08 29.91
C PHE A 173 -16.14 2.01 29.41
N THR A 174 -15.95 0.77 29.84
CA THR A 174 -17.00 -0.27 29.73
C THR A 174 -17.16 -0.96 31.09
N SER A 175 -17.47 -0.15 32.10
CA SER A 175 -18.42 -0.59 33.11
C SER A 175 -19.80 -0.18 32.61
N PHE A 176 -20.74 -1.13 32.64
CA PHE A 176 -22.18 -0.97 32.38
C PHE A 176 -22.63 -0.74 30.93
N VAL A 177 -22.80 -1.83 30.18
CA VAL A 177 -24.09 -2.07 29.50
C VAL A 177 -24.30 -3.57 29.29
N ASN A 178 -25.22 -4.14 30.07
CA ASN A 178 -25.94 -5.35 29.68
C ASN A 178 -26.94 -4.92 28.59
N CYS A 179 -26.71 -5.37 27.35
CA CYS A 179 -27.69 -5.28 26.27
C CYS A 179 -28.00 -6.70 25.82
N ASP A 180 -29.23 -7.14 26.07
CA ASP A 180 -29.77 -8.41 25.57
C ASP A 180 -29.86 -8.38 24.03
N GLY A 181 -29.27 -9.40 23.39
CA GLY A 181 -29.53 -9.76 21.99
C GLY A 181 -28.68 -9.03 20.95
N PHE A 182 -27.71 -9.74 20.37
CA PHE A 182 -26.80 -9.32 19.29
C PHE A 182 -25.56 -8.48 19.70
N CYS A 183 -24.83 -8.92 20.72
CA CYS A 183 -23.43 -8.54 20.90
C CYS A 183 -22.53 -9.61 20.26
N SER A 184 -22.09 -9.39 19.02
CA SER A 184 -21.02 -10.20 18.44
C SER A 184 -19.69 -9.80 19.11
N ALA A 185 -19.28 -10.62 20.08
CA ALA A 185 -17.92 -10.81 20.60
C ALA A 185 -16.94 -9.63 20.50
N GLY A 186 -16.72 -8.97 21.64
CA GLY A 186 -15.39 -8.45 21.95
C GLY A 186 -14.38 -9.60 22.05
N LEU A 187 -13.61 -9.81 20.98
CA LEU A 187 -12.38 -10.61 20.93
C LEU A 187 -11.39 -9.84 20.07
N GLY A 188 -10.24 -9.45 20.64
CA GLY A 188 -9.29 -8.51 20.04
C GLY A 188 -9.03 -8.77 18.56
N GLN A 189 -9.55 -7.88 17.71
CA GLN A 189 -9.34 -7.95 16.27
C GLN A 189 -7.84 -7.76 15.99
N GLY A 190 -7.34 -8.59 15.07
CA GLY A 190 -6.00 -8.43 14.55
C GLY A 190 -5.83 -7.08 13.85
N VAL A 191 -4.60 -6.69 13.50
CA VAL A 191 -4.38 -5.46 12.73
C VAL A 191 -5.08 -5.56 11.36
N PRO A 192 -6.07 -4.72 11.03
CA PRO A 192 -6.69 -4.74 9.72
C PRO A 192 -5.63 -4.41 8.65
N LEU A 193 -5.61 -5.19 7.58
CA LEU A 193 -4.75 -4.98 6.41
C LEU A 193 -5.61 -4.58 5.22
N VAL A 194 -5.19 -3.55 4.49
CA VAL A 194 -5.84 -3.11 3.25
C VAL A 194 -4.80 -3.01 2.14
N CYS A 195 -5.12 -3.55 0.97
CA CYS A 195 -4.32 -3.40 -0.25
C CYS A 195 -4.81 -2.18 -1.03
N LEU A 196 -3.92 -1.22 -1.30
CA LEU A 196 -4.21 -0.04 -2.12
C LEU A 196 -3.48 -0.16 -3.46
N ILE A 197 -4.25 -0.17 -4.55
CA ILE A 197 -3.75 -0.30 -5.92
C ILE A 197 -3.85 1.04 -6.65
N VAL A 198 -2.73 1.48 -7.23
CA VAL A 198 -2.67 2.64 -8.12
C VAL A 198 -1.93 2.24 -9.39
N GLU A 199 -2.60 2.35 -10.52
CA GLU A 199 -2.06 2.01 -11.82
C GLU A 199 -1.68 0.49 -11.86
N GLY A 200 -0.50 0.07 -12.28
CA GLY A 200 -0.06 -1.34 -12.28
C GLY A 200 0.01 -2.03 -13.65
N GLY A 201 0.90 -3.02 -13.73
CA GLY A 201 0.94 -4.01 -14.80
C GLY A 201 0.22 -5.31 -14.42
N PRO A 202 0.36 -6.39 -15.21
CA PRO A 202 -0.31 -7.68 -14.94
C PRO A 202 -0.03 -8.26 -13.55
N ASN A 203 1.18 -8.04 -13.01
CA ASN A 203 1.54 -8.48 -11.66
C ASN A 203 0.62 -7.87 -10.58
N VAL A 204 0.13 -6.65 -10.78
CA VAL A 204 -0.78 -5.99 -9.83
C VAL A 204 -2.16 -6.65 -9.81
N ILE A 205 -2.63 -7.18 -10.94
CA ILE A 205 -3.86 -7.99 -11.00
C ILE A 205 -3.67 -9.28 -10.20
N SER A 206 -2.50 -9.91 -10.33
CA SER A 206 -2.17 -11.12 -9.55
C SER A 206 -2.16 -10.82 -8.05
N ILE A 207 -1.53 -9.71 -7.64
CA ILE A 207 -1.53 -9.25 -6.25
C ILE A 207 -2.96 -9.00 -5.73
N ALA A 208 -3.82 -8.36 -6.53
CA ALA A 208 -5.21 -8.12 -6.15
C ALA A 208 -5.96 -9.44 -5.91
N LEU A 209 -5.84 -10.38 -6.84
CA LEU A 209 -6.46 -11.70 -6.75
C LEU A 209 -5.93 -12.49 -5.55
N GLU A 210 -4.62 -12.48 -5.31
CA GLU A 210 -3.99 -13.14 -4.17
C GLU A 210 -4.47 -12.55 -2.84
N SER A 211 -4.57 -11.22 -2.75
CA SER A 211 -5.07 -10.50 -1.57
C SER A 211 -6.52 -10.89 -1.26
N LEU A 212 -7.37 -10.97 -2.29
CA LEU A 212 -8.77 -11.37 -2.15
C LEU A 212 -8.96 -12.85 -1.82
N ARG A 213 -7.98 -13.71 -2.16
CA ARG A 213 -7.98 -15.15 -1.87
C ARG A 213 -7.30 -15.51 -0.55
N ASP A 214 -6.71 -14.54 0.15
CA ASP A 214 -6.17 -14.78 1.48
C ASP A 214 -7.29 -15.15 2.47
N ASP A 215 -6.89 -15.77 3.59
CA ASP A 215 -7.78 -16.13 4.68
C ASP A 215 -7.29 -15.46 5.98
N PRO A 216 -8.02 -14.46 6.52
CA PRO A 216 -9.21 -13.83 5.92
C PRO A 216 -8.87 -12.98 4.67
N PRO A 217 -9.84 -12.72 3.76
CA PRO A 217 -9.61 -11.89 2.57
C PRO A 217 -9.15 -10.48 2.92
N VAL A 218 -8.15 -9.99 2.18
CA VAL A 218 -7.65 -8.61 2.32
C VAL A 218 -8.46 -7.68 1.42
N PRO A 219 -9.14 -6.66 1.97
CA PRO A 219 -9.85 -5.67 1.16
C PRO A 219 -8.90 -4.94 0.21
N VAL A 220 -9.33 -4.80 -1.06
CA VAL A 220 -8.57 -4.11 -2.11
C VAL A 220 -9.27 -2.80 -2.47
N VAL A 221 -8.55 -1.68 -2.36
CA VAL A 221 -8.98 -0.35 -2.80
C VAL A 221 -8.26 -0.03 -4.11
N VAL A 222 -9.02 0.22 -5.16
CA VAL A 222 -8.49 0.49 -6.51
C VAL A 222 -8.67 1.96 -6.87
N CYS A 223 -7.60 2.61 -7.31
CA CYS A 223 -7.60 4.02 -7.71
C CYS A 223 -8.06 4.15 -9.18
N ASP A 224 -9.37 4.19 -9.41
CA ASP A 224 -9.96 4.39 -10.73
C ASP A 224 -9.45 5.66 -11.42
N GLY A 225 -9.11 5.56 -12.72
CA GLY A 225 -8.53 6.64 -13.52
C GLY A 225 -7.02 6.81 -13.33
N SER A 226 -6.35 5.91 -12.60
CA SER A 226 -4.89 5.93 -12.46
C SER A 226 -4.14 5.20 -13.58
N GLY A 227 -4.85 4.43 -14.43
CA GLY A 227 -4.28 3.79 -15.62
C GLY A 227 -4.14 2.27 -15.53
N ARG A 228 -3.92 1.65 -16.70
CA ARG A 228 -3.56 0.24 -16.93
C ARG A 228 -4.35 -0.74 -16.03
N ALA A 229 -3.68 -1.52 -15.18
CA ALA A 229 -4.32 -2.58 -14.38
C ALA A 229 -5.44 -2.04 -13.47
N SER A 230 -5.22 -0.89 -12.82
CA SER A 230 -6.21 -0.26 -11.95
C SER A 230 -7.51 0.07 -12.69
N ASP A 231 -7.41 0.60 -13.91
CA ASP A 231 -8.58 0.93 -14.72
C ASP A 231 -9.28 -0.31 -15.28
N ILE A 232 -8.52 -1.36 -15.64
CA ILE A 232 -9.09 -2.65 -16.05
C ILE A 232 -9.91 -3.26 -14.90
N ILE A 233 -9.36 -3.32 -13.69
CA ILE A 233 -10.05 -3.84 -12.51
C ILE A 233 -11.29 -2.98 -12.19
N SER A 234 -11.15 -1.65 -12.23
CA SER A 234 -12.25 -0.73 -11.96
C SER A 234 -13.37 -0.84 -13.00
N PHE A 235 -13.02 -1.01 -14.27
CA PHE A 235 -13.98 -1.25 -15.34
C PHE A 235 -14.71 -2.58 -15.13
N ALA A 236 -13.99 -3.67 -14.93
CA ALA A 236 -14.60 -4.98 -14.67
C ALA A 236 -15.57 -4.92 -13.47
N HIS A 237 -15.17 -4.32 -12.35
CA HIS A 237 -16.04 -4.17 -11.18
C HIS A 237 -17.31 -3.36 -11.46
N LYS A 238 -17.27 -2.35 -12.35
CA LYS A 238 -18.45 -1.54 -12.69
C LYS A 238 -19.41 -2.25 -13.64
N PHE A 239 -18.88 -3.07 -14.55
CA PHE A 239 -19.61 -3.60 -15.71
C PHE A 239 -19.89 -5.11 -15.67
N CYS A 240 -19.27 -5.86 -14.77
CA CYS A 240 -19.70 -7.22 -14.47
C CYS A 240 -20.98 -7.17 -13.62
N GLU A 241 -21.99 -7.95 -14.04
CA GLU A 241 -23.11 -8.35 -13.17
C GLU A 241 -22.65 -9.45 -12.20
N ASP A 242 -23.43 -9.71 -11.15
CA ASP A 242 -23.09 -10.72 -10.13
C ASP A 242 -22.89 -12.13 -10.72
N ASP A 243 -23.41 -12.38 -11.93
CA ASP A 243 -23.30 -13.64 -12.68
C ASP A 243 -22.27 -13.62 -13.83
N GLY A 244 -21.48 -12.55 -13.99
CA GLY A 244 -20.44 -12.44 -15.01
C GLY A 244 -20.92 -12.03 -16.41
N GLU A 245 -22.20 -11.65 -16.57
CA GLU A 245 -22.71 -11.05 -17.80
C GLU A 245 -22.37 -9.54 -17.89
N GLU A 246 -22.19 -9.05 -19.11
CA GLU A 246 -21.77 -7.67 -19.39
C GLU A 246 -23.00 -6.74 -19.35
N LYS A 247 -22.96 -5.66 -18.56
CA LYS A 247 -24.07 -4.69 -18.52
C LYS A 247 -24.34 -4.12 -19.92
N ALA A 248 -25.49 -4.47 -20.50
CA ALA A 248 -25.91 -3.96 -21.80
C ALA A 248 -25.94 -2.42 -21.78
N LYS A 249 -25.12 -1.78 -22.63
CA LYS A 249 -25.21 -0.34 -22.89
C LYS A 249 -26.61 -0.02 -23.39
N LYS A 250 -27.46 0.57 -22.55
CA LYS A 250 -28.67 1.25 -23.02
C LYS A 250 -28.22 2.46 -23.83
N GLU A 251 -28.15 2.30 -25.15
CA GLU A 251 -28.07 3.41 -26.08
C GLU A 251 -29.27 4.33 -25.84
N GLU A 252 -29.02 5.62 -25.56
CA GLU A 252 -30.02 6.68 -25.71
C GLU A 252 -30.35 6.86 -27.20
N ARG A 253 -31.13 5.93 -27.76
CA ARG A 253 -31.83 6.10 -29.03
C ARG A 253 -33.32 6.18 -28.74
N GLY A 254 -33.79 7.38 -28.40
CA GLY A 254 -35.20 7.56 -28.11
C GLY A 254 -35.65 8.96 -27.74
N ARG A 255 -35.42 9.95 -28.61
CA ARG A 255 -36.35 11.09 -28.79
C ARG A 255 -36.06 11.84 -30.10
N SER A 256 -36.40 11.19 -31.21
CA SER A 256 -36.74 11.87 -32.45
C SER A 256 -38.17 11.49 -32.85
N GLY A 257 -38.99 12.50 -33.15
CA GLY A 257 -40.40 12.40 -33.55
C GLY A 257 -41.37 12.50 -32.35
N ASN A 258 -42.41 13.33 -32.32
CA ASN A 258 -43.20 13.83 -33.43
C ASN A 258 -44.13 14.98 -32.97
N ARG A 259 -44.28 16.01 -33.83
CA ARG A 259 -45.45 16.92 -34.07
C ARG A 259 -46.08 17.65 -32.87
N ARG A 260 -46.37 18.96 -32.95
CA ARG A 260 -47.42 19.53 -33.83
C ARG A 260 -47.30 21.06 -33.91
N ARG A 261 -47.63 21.56 -35.09
CA ARG A 261 -47.80 22.97 -35.46
C ARG A 261 -49.12 23.52 -34.89
N ARG A 262 -49.09 24.82 -34.55
CA ARG A 262 -50.14 25.85 -34.69
C ARG A 262 -51.33 25.83 -33.72
N PRO A 263 -52.07 26.96 -33.56
CA PRO A 263 -52.09 28.20 -34.36
C PRO A 263 -50.98 29.21 -34.04
#